data_AF-A0AB33ETN2-F1
#
_entry.id   AF-A0AB33ETN2-F1
#
_cell.length_a   1.000
_cell.length_b   1.000
_cell.length_c   1.000
_cell.angle_alpha   90.00
_cell.angle_beta   90.00
_cell.angle_gamma   90.00
#
_symmetry.space_group_name_H-M   'P 1'
#
loop_
_entity.id
_entity.type
_entity.pdbx_description
1 polymer ?
#
loop_
_entity_poly.entity_id
_entity_poly.type
_entity_poly.pdbx_seq_one_letter_code
_entity_poly.pdbx_strand_id
1 'polypeptide(L)'
;MSFNVEPGALVNYARQLDRASGDATAISGYIGNHTQEATGGELIAIAADGHRHATTVITDTMKRLNALLDASGPELTAAAGYYRKTDVRAASDLDRTLPGAIPCQPPTALEEELRTLACPPPPFVDLRDVTGSLTPPPEPDSPPNALGWMDYISPTSWAMKGFDTVFGFDPISWLQERMFGNWEALATMQPVLSNAGNALHDLALNVQTGATTLHQMWHGQAGDAAHSYFTQLSGATAALRGPLNDIGHEYKVMADSVWSIGESLGGVIKGLIDAAIIAGISAAAGTITAATGVGAVIGYGVAAVEVANMLKLWGQATQLYQHANAAVLAFRSALTHRLGDLESVKLPALPGSNGYDHPLVAAGATR
;
A
#
# COMPACT_ATOMS: atom_id res chain seq x y z
N MET A 1 -15.55 -16.56 -40.36
CA MET A 1 -16.40 -16.31 -39.18
C MET A 1 -17.65 -15.58 -39.63
N SER A 2 -18.82 -15.93 -39.09
CA SER A 2 -20.07 -15.20 -39.35
C SER A 2 -20.10 -13.94 -38.47
N PHE A 3 -20.39 -12.79 -39.07
CA PHE A 3 -20.63 -11.55 -38.35
C PHE A 3 -22.00 -11.59 -37.67
N ASN A 4 -22.04 -11.30 -36.37
CA ASN A 4 -23.27 -11.22 -35.59
C ASN A 4 -23.07 -10.27 -34.40
N VAL A 5 -24.04 -9.43 -34.09
CA VAL A 5 -23.99 -8.54 -32.92
C VAL A 5 -25.35 -8.49 -32.28
N GLU A 6 -25.42 -8.64 -30.96
CA GLU A 6 -26.60 -8.34 -30.16
C GLU A 6 -26.44 -6.97 -29.48
N PRO A 7 -27.07 -5.89 -29.97
CA PRO A 7 -26.92 -4.57 -29.36
C PRO A 7 -27.43 -4.48 -27.91
N GLY A 8 -28.30 -5.39 -27.49
CA GLY A 8 -28.72 -5.52 -26.09
C GLY A 8 -27.57 -5.94 -25.17
N ALA A 9 -26.75 -6.90 -25.60
CA ALA A 9 -25.60 -7.39 -24.87
C ALA A 9 -24.55 -6.29 -24.61
N LEU A 10 -24.28 -5.46 -25.63
CA LEU A 10 -23.40 -4.28 -25.51
C LEU A 10 -23.85 -3.33 -24.40
N VAL A 11 -25.15 -3.00 -24.35
CA VAL A 11 -25.71 -2.12 -23.31
C VAL A 11 -25.67 -2.78 -21.93
N ASN A 12 -25.92 -4.08 -21.85
CA ASN A 12 -25.88 -4.79 -20.57
C ASN A 12 -24.44 -4.87 -20.03
N TYR A 13 -23.45 -5.10 -20.88
CA TYR A 13 -22.05 -5.07 -20.46
C TYR A 13 -21.59 -3.65 -20.10
N ALA A 14 -22.04 -2.61 -20.82
CA ALA A 14 -21.80 -1.22 -20.42
C ALA A 14 -22.26 -0.95 -18.99
N ARG A 15 -23.47 -1.37 -18.61
CA ARG A 15 -23.96 -1.24 -17.23
C ARG A 15 -23.14 -2.04 -16.20
N GLN A 16 -22.52 -3.14 -16.61
CA GLN A 16 -21.61 -3.88 -15.74
C GLN A 16 -20.30 -3.13 -15.54
N LEU A 17 -19.76 -2.50 -16.58
CA LEU A 17 -18.59 -1.62 -16.47
C LEU A 17 -18.89 -0.38 -15.61
N ASP A 18 -20.10 0.19 -15.68
CA ASP A 18 -20.52 1.28 -14.80
C ASP A 18 -20.47 0.87 -13.33
N ARG A 19 -20.91 -0.35 -13.00
CA ARG A 19 -20.79 -0.91 -11.64
C ARG A 19 -19.33 -1.14 -11.26
N ALA A 20 -18.52 -1.70 -12.16
CA ALA A 20 -17.08 -1.88 -11.93
C ALA A 20 -16.36 -0.54 -11.69
N SER A 21 -16.75 0.54 -12.38
CA SER A 21 -16.25 1.90 -12.10
C SER A 21 -16.62 2.37 -10.68
N GLY A 22 -17.85 2.09 -10.25
CA GLY A 22 -18.30 2.31 -8.87
C GLY A 22 -17.48 1.51 -7.84
N ASP A 23 -17.21 0.24 -8.11
CA ASP A 23 -16.40 -0.62 -7.26
C ASP A 23 -14.94 -0.14 -7.17
N ALA A 24 -14.33 0.24 -8.30
CA ALA A 24 -12.97 0.77 -8.31
C ALA A 24 -12.89 2.13 -7.59
N THR A 25 -13.95 2.95 -7.64
CA THR A 25 -14.09 4.15 -6.81
C THR A 25 -14.17 3.80 -5.32
N ALA A 26 -14.92 2.76 -4.95
CA ALA A 26 -15.00 2.28 -3.57
C ALA A 26 -13.64 1.78 -3.05
N ILE A 27 -12.88 1.04 -3.87
CA ILE A 27 -11.52 0.60 -3.53
C ILE A 27 -10.60 1.80 -3.29
N SER A 28 -10.61 2.78 -4.20
CA SER A 28 -9.81 4.00 -4.04
C SER A 28 -10.21 4.79 -2.80
N GLY A 29 -11.51 4.90 -2.51
CA GLY A 29 -12.03 5.56 -1.32
C GLY A 29 -11.64 4.84 -0.04
N TYR A 30 -11.68 3.50 -0.04
CA TYR A 30 -11.23 2.67 1.07
C TYR A 30 -9.75 2.90 1.39
N ILE A 31 -8.86 2.87 0.38
CA ILE A 31 -7.44 3.17 0.56
C ILE A 31 -7.27 4.57 1.15
N GLY A 32 -7.93 5.57 0.59
CA GLY A 32 -7.84 6.96 1.06
C GLY A 32 -8.32 7.14 2.51
N ASN A 33 -9.42 6.49 2.89
CA ASN A 33 -10.01 6.60 4.24
C ASN A 33 -9.18 5.89 5.32
N HIS A 34 -8.40 4.87 4.94
CA HIS A 34 -7.55 4.12 5.86
C HIS A 34 -6.07 4.48 5.78
N THR A 35 -5.69 5.40 4.88
CA THR A 35 -4.35 5.97 4.84
C THR A 35 -4.27 7.10 5.87
N GLN A 36 -3.49 6.90 6.93
CA GLN A 36 -3.27 7.90 7.97
C GLN A 36 -1.92 8.59 7.79
N GLU A 37 -1.86 9.88 8.12
CA GLU A 37 -0.59 10.59 8.13
C GLU A 37 0.31 10.11 9.28
N ALA A 38 1.53 9.71 8.93
CA ALA A 38 2.56 9.36 9.90
C ALA A 38 3.28 10.62 10.39
N THR A 39 3.25 10.86 11.70
CA THR A 39 3.77 12.06 12.38
C THR A 39 4.58 11.68 13.62
N GLY A 40 5.63 12.47 13.91
CA GLY A 40 6.48 12.29 15.07
C GLY A 40 7.93 12.72 14.80
N GLY A 41 8.87 12.02 15.42
CA GLY A 41 10.30 12.31 15.42
C GLY A 41 11.03 12.03 14.09
N GLU A 42 12.34 12.13 14.13
CA GLU A 42 13.19 12.03 12.93
C GLU A 42 12.96 10.77 12.10
N LEU A 43 12.90 9.59 12.71
CA LEU A 43 12.77 8.33 11.96
C LEU A 43 11.41 8.18 11.29
N ILE A 44 10.33 8.58 11.95
CA ILE A 44 8.99 8.49 11.34
C ILE A 44 8.82 9.54 10.25
N ALA A 45 9.49 10.70 10.34
CA ALA A 45 9.49 11.70 9.26
C ALA A 45 10.11 11.13 7.98
N ILE A 46 11.20 10.36 8.08
CA ILE A 46 11.82 9.68 6.93
C ILE A 46 10.87 8.63 6.34
N ALA A 47 10.20 7.84 7.20
CA ALA A 47 9.22 6.86 6.75
C ALA A 47 7.99 7.53 6.11
N ALA A 48 7.54 8.66 6.66
CA ALA A 48 6.40 9.43 6.19
C ALA A 48 6.60 10.01 4.79
N ASP A 49 7.83 10.39 4.42
CA ASP A 49 8.16 10.79 3.05
C ASP A 49 7.93 9.65 2.05
N GLY A 50 8.43 8.45 2.37
CA GLY A 50 8.19 7.25 1.57
C GLY A 50 6.71 6.91 1.48
N HIS A 51 6.00 7.01 2.61
CA HIS A 51 4.57 6.78 2.69
C HIS A 51 3.76 7.73 1.79
N ARG A 52 4.02 9.05 1.84
CA ARG A 52 3.34 10.04 0.98
C ARG A 52 3.55 9.74 -0.50
N HIS A 53 4.77 9.35 -0.87
CA HIS A 53 5.06 8.97 -2.26
C HIS A 53 4.27 7.72 -2.68
N ALA A 54 4.24 6.68 -1.83
CA ALA A 54 3.48 5.46 -2.10
C ALA A 54 1.98 5.74 -2.26
N THR A 55 1.39 6.52 -1.35
CA THR A 55 -0.02 6.91 -1.41
C THR A 55 -0.35 7.64 -2.71
N THR A 56 0.55 8.51 -3.19
CA THR A 56 0.39 9.22 -4.47
C THR A 56 0.36 8.24 -5.64
N VAL A 57 1.36 7.36 -5.75
CA VAL A 57 1.46 6.38 -6.85
C VAL A 57 0.29 5.40 -6.86
N ILE A 58 -0.12 4.90 -5.69
CA ILE A 58 -1.29 4.01 -5.55
C ILE A 58 -2.56 4.74 -5.99
N THR A 59 -2.78 5.96 -5.48
CA THR A 59 -3.95 6.77 -5.83
C THR A 59 -4.02 7.06 -7.32
N ASP A 60 -2.91 7.44 -7.96
CA ASP A 60 -2.88 7.72 -9.39
C ASP A 60 -3.08 6.46 -10.24
N THR A 61 -2.64 5.31 -9.75
CA THR A 61 -2.95 4.01 -10.37
C THR A 61 -4.46 3.71 -10.31
N MET A 62 -5.11 3.92 -9.16
CA MET A 62 -6.56 3.74 -9.04
C MET A 62 -7.35 4.73 -9.90
N LYS A 63 -6.92 6.00 -9.97
CA LYS A 63 -7.53 6.99 -10.87
C LYS A 63 -7.47 6.57 -12.33
N ARG A 64 -6.32 6.04 -12.78
CA ARG A 64 -6.17 5.53 -14.16
C ARG A 64 -7.12 4.37 -14.44
N LEU A 65 -7.24 3.41 -13.52
CA LEU A 65 -8.20 2.31 -13.63
C LEU A 65 -9.65 2.83 -13.70
N ASN A 66 -10.04 3.74 -12.81
CA ASN A 66 -11.37 4.35 -12.80
C ASN A 66 -11.68 5.03 -14.15
N ALA A 67 -10.75 5.82 -14.67
CA ALA A 67 -10.92 6.50 -15.95
C ALA A 67 -11.16 5.51 -17.11
N LEU A 68 -10.41 4.39 -17.14
CA LEU A 68 -10.56 3.35 -18.15
C LEU A 68 -11.94 2.67 -18.09
N LEU A 69 -12.43 2.35 -16.89
CA LEU A 69 -13.73 1.74 -16.69
C LEU A 69 -14.87 2.71 -17.04
N ASP A 70 -14.79 3.94 -16.53
CA ASP A 70 -15.77 5.01 -16.73
C ASP A 70 -15.94 5.38 -18.21
N ALA A 71 -14.84 5.44 -18.97
CA ALA A 71 -14.88 5.73 -20.39
C ALA A 71 -15.41 4.56 -21.25
N SER A 72 -15.31 3.32 -20.79
CA SER A 72 -15.64 2.14 -21.60
C SER A 72 -17.15 1.89 -21.74
N GLY A 73 -17.95 2.20 -20.71
CA GLY A 73 -19.41 2.03 -20.73
C GLY A 73 -20.13 2.88 -21.80
N PRO A 74 -19.88 4.19 -21.87
CA PRO A 74 -20.42 5.07 -22.91
C PRO A 74 -20.08 4.61 -24.33
N GLU A 75 -18.87 4.12 -24.56
CA GLU A 75 -18.41 3.67 -25.88
C GLU A 75 -19.10 2.38 -26.33
N LEU A 76 -19.32 1.42 -25.43
CA LEU A 76 -20.17 0.26 -25.73
C LEU A 76 -21.63 0.64 -26.01
N THR A 77 -22.14 1.66 -25.31
CA THR A 77 -23.49 2.19 -25.56
C THR A 77 -23.57 2.86 -26.93
N ALA A 78 -22.54 3.61 -27.33
CA ALA A 78 -22.43 4.21 -28.66
C ALA A 78 -22.34 3.13 -29.75
N ALA A 79 -21.54 2.08 -29.54
CA ALA A 79 -21.44 0.92 -30.42
C ALA A 79 -22.80 0.22 -30.61
N ALA A 80 -23.55 0.02 -29.52
CA ALA A 80 -24.91 -0.51 -29.61
C ALA A 80 -25.83 0.40 -30.44
N GLY A 81 -25.69 1.72 -30.29
CA GLY A 81 -26.40 2.71 -31.09
C GLY A 81 -26.05 2.62 -32.58
N TYR A 82 -24.78 2.44 -32.91
CA TYR A 82 -24.30 2.24 -34.28
C TYR A 82 -24.92 0.98 -34.91
N TYR A 83 -24.84 -0.17 -34.26
CA TYR A 83 -25.36 -1.43 -34.80
C TYR A 83 -26.89 -1.46 -34.91
N ARG A 84 -27.63 -0.71 -34.09
CA ARG A 84 -29.09 -0.55 -34.25
C ARG A 84 -29.48 0.28 -35.47
N LYS A 85 -28.61 1.21 -35.89
CA LYS A 85 -28.89 2.17 -36.98
C LYS A 85 -28.30 1.74 -38.33
N THR A 86 -27.38 0.77 -38.32
CA THR A 86 -26.63 0.35 -39.50
C THR A 86 -27.13 -1.00 -40.00
N ASP A 87 -27.31 -1.13 -41.31
CA ASP A 87 -27.64 -2.40 -41.93
C ASP A 87 -26.56 -3.46 -41.64
N VAL A 88 -26.97 -4.69 -41.35
CA VAL A 88 -26.06 -5.78 -40.93
C VAL A 88 -25.00 -6.09 -42.00
N ARG A 89 -25.33 -5.97 -43.30
CA ARG A 89 -24.34 -6.19 -44.36
C ARG A 89 -23.33 -5.06 -44.39
N ALA A 90 -23.80 -3.81 -44.33
CA ALA A 90 -22.92 -2.64 -44.28
C ALA A 90 -21.99 -2.67 -43.06
N ALA A 91 -22.51 -3.02 -41.89
CA ALA A 91 -21.73 -3.18 -40.68
C ALA A 91 -20.70 -4.31 -40.79
N SER A 92 -21.07 -5.45 -41.37
CA SER A 92 -20.16 -6.58 -41.62
C SER A 92 -19.06 -6.23 -42.62
N ASP A 93 -19.39 -5.50 -43.68
CA ASP A 93 -18.42 -5.10 -44.70
C ASP A 93 -17.39 -4.14 -44.11
N LEU A 94 -17.83 -3.18 -43.28
CA LEU A 94 -16.93 -2.27 -42.59
C LEU A 94 -16.08 -2.99 -41.53
N ASP A 95 -16.68 -3.88 -40.74
CA ASP A 95 -15.99 -4.69 -39.72
C ASP A 95 -14.84 -5.52 -40.32
N ARG A 96 -15.02 -6.09 -41.53
CA ARG A 96 -13.95 -6.82 -42.23
C ARG A 96 -12.75 -5.96 -42.63
N THR A 97 -12.88 -4.63 -42.65
CA THR A 97 -11.77 -3.71 -42.94
C THR A 97 -10.91 -3.41 -41.72
N LEU A 98 -11.39 -3.75 -40.52
CA LEU A 98 -10.64 -3.55 -39.29
C LEU A 98 -9.42 -4.48 -39.23
N PRO A 99 -8.32 -4.06 -38.57
CA PRO A 99 -7.23 -4.95 -38.29
C PRO A 99 -7.78 -6.16 -37.53
N GLY A 100 -7.36 -7.36 -37.94
CA GLY A 100 -7.76 -8.57 -37.24
C GLY A 100 -7.31 -8.54 -35.79
N ALA A 101 -8.12 -9.07 -34.88
CA ALA A 101 -7.68 -9.24 -33.50
C ALA A 101 -6.40 -10.12 -33.45
N ILE A 102 -5.60 -9.91 -32.40
CA ILE A 102 -4.37 -10.68 -32.19
C ILE A 102 -4.74 -12.17 -32.15
N PRO A 103 -4.21 -13.03 -33.06
CA PRO A 103 -4.58 -14.43 -33.11
C PRO A 103 -4.23 -15.17 -31.81
N CYS A 104 -5.11 -16.08 -31.37
CA CYS A 104 -4.88 -17.11 -30.37
C CYS A 104 -3.96 -16.68 -29.20
N GLN A 105 -4.45 -15.79 -28.35
CA GLN A 105 -3.78 -15.56 -27.07
C GLN A 105 -4.01 -16.76 -26.15
N PRO A 106 -2.98 -17.21 -25.40
CA PRO A 106 -3.19 -18.22 -24.38
C PRO A 106 -4.18 -17.67 -23.35
N PRO A 107 -5.04 -18.53 -22.76
CA PRO A 107 -5.96 -18.11 -21.71
C PRO A 107 -5.19 -17.44 -20.57
N THR A 108 -5.71 -16.33 -20.09
CA THR A 108 -5.19 -15.63 -18.92
C THR A 108 -5.45 -16.45 -17.65
N ALA A 109 -4.75 -16.12 -16.55
CA ALA A 109 -4.98 -16.76 -15.26
C ALA A 109 -6.44 -16.60 -14.78
N LEU A 110 -7.07 -15.44 -15.05
CA LEU A 110 -8.48 -15.20 -14.74
C LEU A 110 -9.40 -16.10 -15.57
N GLU A 111 -9.13 -16.25 -16.86
CA GLU A 111 -9.94 -17.13 -17.71
C GLU A 111 -9.82 -18.60 -17.30
N GLU A 112 -8.62 -19.05 -16.89
CA GLU A 112 -8.47 -20.38 -16.32
C GLU A 112 -9.20 -20.53 -14.98
N GLU A 113 -9.17 -19.52 -14.12
CA GLU A 113 -9.96 -19.51 -12.88
C GLU A 113 -11.46 -19.63 -13.19
N LEU A 114 -11.98 -18.85 -14.13
CA LEU A 114 -13.39 -18.88 -14.52
C LEU A 114 -13.82 -20.24 -15.08
N ARG A 115 -12.93 -20.95 -15.77
CA ARG A 115 -13.22 -22.31 -16.27
C ARG A 115 -13.40 -23.34 -15.15
N THR A 116 -12.90 -23.07 -13.95
CA THR A 116 -13.10 -23.95 -12.80
C THR A 116 -14.47 -23.82 -12.14
N LEU A 117 -15.26 -22.80 -12.54
CA LEU A 117 -16.58 -22.57 -11.96
C LEU A 117 -17.59 -23.64 -12.41
N ALA A 118 -18.16 -24.34 -11.43
CA ALA A 118 -19.18 -25.36 -11.69
C ALA A 118 -20.50 -24.76 -12.22
N CYS A 119 -20.83 -23.54 -11.80
CA CYS A 119 -22.07 -22.84 -12.17
C CYS A 119 -21.71 -21.44 -12.67
N PRO A 120 -21.77 -21.18 -13.99
CA PRO A 120 -21.52 -19.83 -14.51
C PRO A 120 -22.65 -18.88 -14.05
N PRO A 121 -22.33 -17.60 -13.77
CA PRO A 121 -23.34 -16.62 -13.40
C PRO A 121 -24.27 -16.31 -14.59
N PRO A 122 -25.46 -15.76 -14.34
CA PRO A 122 -26.28 -15.21 -15.42
C PRO A 122 -25.51 -14.14 -16.22
N PRO A 123 -25.84 -13.93 -17.51
CA PRO A 123 -25.18 -12.93 -18.34
C PRO A 123 -25.16 -11.53 -17.71
N PHE A 124 -23.97 -10.90 -17.68
CA PHE A 124 -23.74 -9.53 -17.21
C PHE A 124 -24.09 -9.26 -15.74
N VAL A 125 -24.18 -10.33 -14.95
CA VAL A 125 -24.26 -10.26 -13.48
C VAL A 125 -22.87 -10.40 -12.89
N ASP A 126 -22.61 -9.64 -11.82
CA ASP A 126 -21.34 -9.68 -11.13
C ASP A 126 -21.19 -11.02 -10.40
N LEU A 127 -20.04 -11.67 -10.60
CA LEU A 127 -19.71 -12.96 -10.02
C LEU A 127 -19.33 -12.83 -8.55
N ARG A 128 -18.66 -11.73 -8.20
CA ARG A 128 -18.09 -11.44 -6.89
C ARG A 128 -18.64 -10.14 -6.34
N ASP A 129 -18.81 -10.10 -5.02
CA ASP A 129 -19.03 -8.85 -4.27
C ASP A 129 -17.67 -8.22 -3.96
N VAL A 130 -17.30 -7.20 -4.73
CA VAL A 130 -16.01 -6.50 -4.59
C VAL A 130 -15.87 -5.84 -3.22
N THR A 131 -16.96 -5.29 -2.69
CA THR A 131 -16.95 -4.56 -1.42
C THR A 131 -16.80 -5.47 -0.22
N GLY A 132 -17.13 -6.77 -0.37
CA GLY A 132 -16.95 -7.78 0.67
C GLY A 132 -15.49 -7.94 1.12
N SER A 133 -14.53 -7.61 0.26
CA SER A 133 -13.08 -7.62 0.57
C SER A 133 -12.62 -6.34 1.31
N LEU A 134 -13.40 -5.26 1.29
CA LEU A 134 -13.05 -3.94 1.86
C LEU A 134 -13.43 -3.84 3.34
N THR A 135 -12.85 -4.72 4.14
CA THR A 135 -13.09 -4.77 5.59
C THR A 135 -12.20 -3.80 6.36
N PRO A 136 -12.65 -3.23 7.50
CA PRO A 136 -11.78 -2.41 8.34
C PRO A 136 -10.49 -3.18 8.72
N PRO A 137 -9.31 -2.54 8.65
CA PRO A 137 -8.08 -3.20 9.04
C PRO A 137 -8.12 -3.57 10.52
N PRO A 138 -7.63 -4.76 10.93
CA PRO A 138 -7.49 -5.09 12.33
C PRO A 138 -6.46 -4.17 13.00
N GLU A 139 -6.51 -4.10 14.33
CA GLU A 139 -5.44 -3.49 15.12
C GLU A 139 -4.12 -4.25 14.84
N PRO A 140 -2.97 -3.54 14.76
CA PRO A 140 -1.68 -4.21 14.55
C PRO A 140 -1.35 -5.20 15.68
N ASP A 141 -0.69 -6.30 15.33
CA ASP A 141 -0.26 -7.33 16.30
C ASP A 141 0.72 -6.79 17.35
N SER A 142 1.52 -5.78 16.96
CA SER A 142 2.47 -5.10 17.84
C SER A 142 1.86 -3.81 18.38
N PRO A 143 2.04 -3.49 19.68
CA PRO A 143 1.46 -2.30 20.27
C PRO A 143 1.91 -1.04 19.51
N PRO A 144 1.00 -0.06 19.35
CA PRO A 144 1.15 1.03 18.40
C PRO A 144 2.28 2.02 18.71
N ASN A 145 2.80 1.98 19.93
CA ASN A 145 3.83 2.88 20.42
C ASN A 145 5.16 2.13 20.61
N ALA A 146 6.10 2.30 19.68
CA ALA A 146 7.47 1.78 19.80
C ALA A 146 8.24 2.31 21.03
N LEU A 147 7.73 3.37 21.66
CA LEU A 147 8.23 3.95 22.91
C LEU A 147 7.24 3.79 24.06
N GLY A 148 6.30 2.83 24.01
CA GLY A 148 5.32 2.61 25.09
C GLY A 148 5.96 2.33 26.46
N TRP A 149 7.22 1.90 26.49
CA TRP A 149 7.98 1.76 27.73
C TRP A 149 8.22 3.09 28.45
N MET A 150 8.19 4.24 27.74
CA MET A 150 8.43 5.57 28.32
C MET A 150 7.31 6.01 29.26
N ASP A 151 6.08 5.56 29.04
CA ASP A 151 4.93 5.89 29.90
C ASP A 151 5.12 5.39 31.34
N TYR A 152 6.02 4.41 31.53
CA TYR A 152 6.34 3.81 32.82
C TYR A 152 7.61 4.40 33.47
N ILE A 153 8.29 5.34 32.81
CA ILE A 153 9.54 5.91 33.31
C ILE A 153 9.30 7.33 33.82
N SER A 154 9.47 7.50 35.14
CA SER A 154 9.57 8.81 35.78
C SER A 154 11.04 9.08 36.14
N PRO A 155 11.75 9.96 35.41
CA PRO A 155 13.13 10.29 35.74
C PRO A 155 13.19 11.00 37.10
N THR A 156 13.82 10.35 38.08
CA THR A 156 14.04 10.98 39.40
C THR A 156 15.08 12.10 39.28
N SER A 157 15.05 13.09 40.19
CA SER A 157 16.01 14.20 40.18
C SER A 157 17.48 13.75 40.25
N TRP A 158 17.74 12.58 40.84
CA TRP A 158 19.08 11.97 40.89
C TRP A 158 19.53 11.41 39.55
N ALA A 159 18.63 10.78 38.78
CA ALA A 159 18.92 10.32 37.43
C ALA A 159 19.30 11.50 36.53
N MET A 160 18.52 12.59 36.58
CA MET A 160 18.80 13.80 35.80
C MET A 160 20.15 14.42 36.15
N LYS A 161 20.49 14.47 37.44
CA LYS A 161 21.82 14.92 37.88
C LYS A 161 22.94 14.01 37.39
N GLY A 162 22.72 12.69 37.39
CA GLY A 162 23.64 11.71 36.82
C GLY A 162 23.86 11.93 35.32
N PHE A 163 22.78 12.13 34.54
CA PHE A 163 22.87 12.42 33.12
C PHE A 163 23.60 13.72 32.82
N ASP A 164 23.28 14.81 33.54
CA ASP A 164 23.97 16.09 33.39
C ASP A 164 25.48 15.96 33.70
N THR A 165 25.82 15.21 34.76
CA THR A 165 27.22 15.00 35.16
C THR A 165 28.01 14.18 34.14
N VAL A 166 27.40 13.17 33.53
CA VAL A 166 28.10 12.20 32.67
C VAL A 166 28.06 12.59 31.19
N PHE A 167 26.88 12.98 30.70
CA PHE A 167 26.63 13.25 29.29
C PHE A 167 26.58 14.75 28.98
N GLY A 168 26.18 15.59 29.94
CA GLY A 168 25.89 17.01 29.70
C GLY A 168 24.62 17.25 28.88
N PHE A 169 23.78 16.22 28.71
CA PHE A 169 22.46 16.29 28.07
C PHE A 169 21.56 15.17 28.61
N ASP A 170 20.27 15.23 28.28
CA ASP A 170 19.30 14.18 28.62
C ASP A 170 19.21 13.12 27.49
N PRO A 171 19.77 11.92 27.69
CA PRO A 171 19.74 10.85 26.69
C PRO A 171 18.33 10.31 26.40
N ILE A 172 17.39 10.42 27.36
CA ILE A 172 16.02 9.95 27.19
C ILE A 172 15.28 10.90 26.26
N SER A 173 15.35 12.20 26.55
CA SER A 173 14.76 13.23 25.68
C SER A 173 15.33 13.16 24.26
N TRP A 174 16.65 12.94 24.12
CA TRP A 174 17.30 12.79 22.81
C TRP A 174 16.71 11.65 21.97
N LEU A 175 16.45 10.50 22.58
CA LEU A 175 15.85 9.34 21.91
C LEU A 175 14.36 9.56 21.61
N GLN A 176 13.64 10.15 22.56
CA GLN A 176 12.23 10.46 22.41
C GLN A 176 11.99 11.35 21.19
N GLU A 177 12.73 12.45 21.07
CA GLU A 177 12.63 13.38 19.94
C GLU A 177 12.85 12.71 18.58
N ARG A 178 13.61 11.62 18.53
CA ARG A 178 14.01 10.95 17.27
C ARG A 178 13.16 9.75 16.91
N MET A 179 12.62 9.05 17.89
CA MET A 179 11.91 7.78 17.69
C MET A 179 10.41 7.84 17.97
N PHE A 180 9.94 8.87 18.66
CA PHE A 180 8.51 9.03 18.96
C PHE A 180 7.70 9.15 17.66
N GLY A 181 6.47 8.64 17.66
CA GLY A 181 5.56 8.79 16.52
C GLY A 181 4.48 7.71 16.48
N ASN A 182 3.49 7.94 15.62
CA ASN A 182 2.38 7.00 15.38
C ASN A 182 2.76 5.91 14.36
N TRP A 183 3.66 5.01 14.73
CA TRP A 183 4.10 3.90 13.87
C TRP A 183 2.94 2.99 13.42
N GLU A 184 1.86 2.94 14.20
CA GLU A 184 0.59 2.28 13.85
C GLU A 184 -0.01 2.78 12.52
N ALA A 185 0.06 4.09 12.24
CA ALA A 185 -0.44 4.65 10.99
C ALA A 185 0.24 4.00 9.76
N LEU A 186 1.49 3.58 9.92
CA LEU A 186 2.23 2.87 8.88
C LEU A 186 1.96 1.36 8.91
N ALA A 187 1.88 0.75 10.09
CA ALA A 187 1.63 -0.70 10.24
C ALA A 187 0.27 -1.13 9.65
N THR A 188 -0.76 -0.30 9.81
CA THR A 188 -2.12 -0.56 9.31
C THR A 188 -2.22 -0.60 7.78
N MET A 189 -1.21 -0.13 7.05
CA MET A 189 -1.22 -0.17 5.59
C MET A 189 -1.15 -1.59 5.02
N GLN A 190 -0.57 -2.56 5.73
CA GLN A 190 -0.49 -3.94 5.24
C GLN A 190 -1.87 -4.55 4.98
N PRO A 191 -2.78 -4.63 5.97
CA PRO A 191 -4.12 -5.17 5.74
C PRO A 191 -4.94 -4.33 4.76
N VAL A 192 -4.78 -2.99 4.77
CA VAL A 192 -5.48 -2.09 3.82
C VAL A 192 -5.13 -2.44 2.38
N LEU A 193 -3.84 -2.54 2.05
CA LEU A 193 -3.40 -2.84 0.69
C LEU A 193 -3.72 -4.28 0.27
N SER A 194 -3.70 -5.22 1.22
CA SER A 194 -4.15 -6.60 0.97
C SER A 194 -5.63 -6.68 0.62
N ASN A 195 -6.48 -6.01 1.41
CA ASN A 195 -7.92 -5.92 1.18
C ASN A 195 -8.24 -5.26 -0.16
N ALA A 196 -7.55 -4.16 -0.49
CA ALA A 196 -7.68 -3.51 -1.79
C ALA A 196 -7.23 -4.41 -2.95
N GLY A 197 -6.12 -5.14 -2.79
CA GLY A 197 -5.64 -6.10 -3.79
C GLY A 197 -6.63 -7.25 -4.03
N ASN A 198 -7.28 -7.76 -2.99
CA ASN A 198 -8.33 -8.78 -3.11
C ASN A 198 -9.55 -8.22 -3.85
N ALA A 199 -10.00 -7.01 -3.48
CA ALA A 199 -11.11 -6.34 -4.16
C ALA A 199 -10.83 -6.08 -5.65
N LEU A 200 -9.61 -5.68 -6.02
CA LEU A 200 -9.21 -5.52 -7.42
C LEU A 200 -9.27 -6.83 -8.21
N HIS A 201 -8.90 -7.95 -7.58
CA HIS A 201 -9.03 -9.26 -8.19
C HIS A 201 -10.50 -9.67 -8.39
N ASP A 202 -11.36 -9.43 -7.41
CA ASP A 202 -12.81 -9.64 -7.54
C ASP A 202 -13.42 -8.79 -8.65
N LEU A 203 -13.01 -7.52 -8.75
CA LEU A 203 -13.41 -6.59 -9.81
C LEU A 203 -12.97 -7.11 -11.18
N ALA A 204 -11.72 -7.57 -11.29
CA ALA A 204 -11.19 -8.12 -12.52
C ALA A 204 -11.97 -9.35 -13.00
N LEU A 205 -12.38 -10.24 -12.08
CA LEU A 205 -13.26 -11.36 -12.40
C LEU A 205 -14.61 -10.90 -12.95
N ASN A 206 -15.23 -9.89 -12.34
CA ASN A 206 -16.50 -9.33 -12.82
C ASN A 206 -16.37 -8.72 -14.23
N VAL A 207 -15.29 -8.00 -14.51
CA VAL A 207 -15.01 -7.44 -15.84
C VAL A 207 -14.80 -8.57 -16.87
N GLN A 208 -14.04 -9.60 -16.51
CA GLN A 208 -13.74 -10.74 -17.39
C GLN A 208 -14.98 -11.58 -17.71
N THR A 209 -15.84 -11.88 -16.73
CA THR A 209 -17.06 -12.66 -16.98
C THR A 209 -17.99 -11.96 -17.97
N GLY A 210 -18.13 -10.65 -17.86
CA GLY A 210 -18.89 -9.86 -18.82
C GLY A 210 -18.24 -9.83 -20.21
N ALA A 211 -16.91 -9.70 -20.30
CA ALA A 211 -16.17 -9.72 -21.57
C ALA A 211 -16.33 -11.07 -22.30
N THR A 212 -16.20 -12.18 -21.58
CA THR A 212 -16.41 -13.54 -22.10
C THR A 212 -17.85 -13.75 -22.56
N THR A 213 -18.82 -13.26 -21.79
CA THR A 213 -20.25 -13.32 -22.15
C THR A 213 -20.53 -12.53 -23.42
N LEU A 214 -20.02 -11.29 -23.51
CA LEU A 214 -20.21 -10.42 -24.67
C LEU A 214 -19.62 -11.02 -25.94
N HIS A 215 -18.44 -11.66 -25.85
CA HIS A 215 -17.77 -12.30 -26.98
C HIS A 215 -18.62 -13.41 -27.63
N GLN A 216 -19.50 -14.07 -26.88
CA GLN A 216 -20.45 -15.06 -27.41
C GLN A 216 -21.62 -14.42 -28.18
N MET A 217 -21.88 -13.13 -27.96
CA MET A 217 -23.01 -12.37 -28.51
C MET A 217 -22.57 -11.32 -29.54
N TRP A 218 -21.26 -11.14 -29.70
CA TRP A 218 -20.65 -10.19 -30.61
C TRP A 218 -19.46 -10.82 -31.36
N HIS A 219 -19.73 -11.23 -32.59
CA HIS A 219 -18.78 -11.83 -33.51
C HIS A 219 -18.45 -10.90 -34.67
N GLY A 220 -17.16 -10.72 -34.91
CA GLY A 220 -16.60 -9.78 -35.89
C GLY A 220 -15.28 -9.24 -35.36
N GLN A 221 -14.51 -8.57 -36.21
CA GLN A 221 -13.21 -8.02 -35.83
C GLN A 221 -13.33 -7.00 -34.68
N ALA A 222 -14.38 -6.19 -34.66
CA ALA A 222 -14.63 -5.25 -33.57
C ALA A 222 -14.94 -5.96 -32.24
N GLY A 223 -15.71 -7.05 -32.29
CA GLY A 223 -16.04 -7.85 -31.11
C GLY A 223 -14.83 -8.60 -30.55
N ASP A 224 -13.98 -9.14 -31.42
CA ASP A 224 -12.74 -9.80 -31.04
C ASP A 224 -11.74 -8.80 -30.44
N ALA A 225 -11.65 -7.60 -31.01
CA ALA A 225 -10.83 -6.51 -30.47
C ALA A 225 -11.33 -6.03 -29.10
N ALA A 226 -12.64 -5.89 -28.92
CA ALA A 226 -13.24 -5.56 -27.63
C ALA A 226 -12.93 -6.63 -26.57
N HIS A 227 -13.14 -7.91 -26.91
CA HIS A 227 -12.82 -9.01 -26.01
C HIS A 227 -11.34 -8.98 -25.60
N SER A 228 -10.42 -8.81 -26.54
CA SER A 228 -8.99 -8.69 -26.26
C SER A 228 -8.66 -7.50 -25.35
N TYR A 229 -9.29 -6.33 -25.58
CA TYR A 229 -9.10 -5.16 -24.72
C TYR A 229 -9.56 -5.42 -23.28
N PHE A 230 -10.78 -5.93 -23.09
CA PHE A 230 -11.32 -6.13 -21.75
C PHE A 230 -10.63 -7.29 -21.01
N THR A 231 -10.16 -8.31 -21.72
CA THR A 231 -9.30 -9.36 -21.15
C THR A 231 -7.92 -8.83 -20.71
N GLN A 232 -7.35 -7.86 -21.45
CA GLN A 232 -6.13 -7.18 -21.01
C GLN A 232 -6.40 -6.27 -19.80
N LEU A 233 -7.52 -5.55 -19.79
CA LEU A 233 -7.91 -4.68 -18.66
C LEU A 233 -8.13 -5.48 -17.38
N SER A 234 -8.90 -6.57 -17.45
CA SER A 234 -9.14 -7.47 -16.31
C SER A 234 -7.81 -8.07 -15.81
N GLY A 235 -6.98 -8.60 -16.72
CA GLY A 235 -5.70 -9.18 -16.38
C GLY A 235 -4.76 -8.19 -15.70
N ALA A 236 -4.65 -6.97 -16.23
CA ALA A 236 -3.84 -5.92 -15.64
C ALA A 236 -4.39 -5.46 -14.27
N THR A 237 -5.72 -5.37 -14.14
CA THR A 237 -6.38 -5.04 -12.86
C THR A 237 -6.07 -6.09 -11.78
N ALA A 238 -6.19 -7.38 -12.11
CA ALA A 238 -5.84 -8.45 -11.18
C ALA A 238 -4.35 -8.46 -10.83
N ALA A 239 -3.48 -8.10 -11.79
CA ALA A 239 -2.04 -8.05 -11.58
C ALA A 239 -1.60 -6.97 -10.57
N LEU A 240 -2.43 -5.95 -10.31
CA LEU A 240 -2.15 -4.93 -9.27
C LEU A 240 -2.12 -5.52 -7.85
N ARG A 241 -2.78 -6.66 -7.61
CA ARG A 241 -2.84 -7.31 -6.28
C ARG A 241 -1.46 -7.66 -5.74
N GLY A 242 -0.58 -8.19 -6.59
CA GLY A 242 0.77 -8.61 -6.19
C GLY A 242 1.60 -7.45 -5.63
N PRO A 243 1.86 -6.41 -6.42
CA PRO A 243 2.60 -5.23 -5.96
C PRO A 243 1.98 -4.54 -4.75
N LEU A 244 0.65 -4.46 -4.64
CA LEU A 244 0.00 -3.90 -3.44
C LEU A 244 0.27 -4.72 -2.18
N ASN A 245 0.20 -6.05 -2.28
CA ASN A 245 0.55 -6.95 -1.17
C ASN A 245 2.02 -6.80 -0.78
N ASP A 246 2.93 -6.70 -1.76
CA ASP A 246 4.36 -6.53 -1.51
C ASP A 246 4.64 -5.19 -0.84
N ILE A 247 4.02 -4.09 -1.30
CA ILE A 247 4.11 -2.79 -0.63
C ILE A 247 3.61 -2.90 0.82
N GLY A 248 2.45 -3.53 1.04
CA GLY A 248 1.91 -3.77 2.37
C GLY A 248 2.87 -4.57 3.25
N HIS A 249 3.54 -5.57 2.71
CA HIS A 249 4.54 -6.35 3.42
C HIS A 249 5.72 -5.49 3.91
N GLU A 250 6.24 -4.60 3.07
CA GLU A 250 7.34 -3.71 3.46
C GLU A 250 6.95 -2.80 4.64
N TYR A 251 5.72 -2.29 4.67
CA TYR A 251 5.20 -1.53 5.82
C TYR A 251 5.23 -2.35 7.11
N LYS A 252 4.77 -3.61 7.07
CA LYS A 252 4.78 -4.49 8.24
C LYS A 252 6.20 -4.79 8.70
N VAL A 253 7.10 -5.13 7.78
CA VAL A 253 8.51 -5.43 8.10
C VAL A 253 9.18 -4.24 8.80
N MET A 254 8.94 -3.03 8.31
CA MET A 254 9.45 -1.81 8.95
C MET A 254 8.86 -1.63 10.35
N ALA A 255 7.54 -1.72 10.50
CA ALA A 255 6.87 -1.54 11.79
C ALA A 255 7.35 -2.55 12.84
N ASP A 256 7.41 -3.83 12.48
CA ASP A 256 7.89 -4.91 13.35
C ASP A 256 9.37 -4.70 13.75
N SER A 257 10.20 -4.22 12.81
CA SER A 257 11.61 -3.92 13.07
C SER A 257 11.77 -2.77 14.06
N VAL A 258 11.05 -1.66 13.86
CA VAL A 258 11.11 -0.50 14.75
C VAL A 258 10.56 -0.84 16.13
N TRP A 259 9.47 -1.61 16.20
CA TRP A 259 8.91 -2.08 17.46
C TRP A 259 9.91 -2.95 18.25
N SER A 260 10.52 -3.95 17.60
CA SER A 260 11.50 -4.83 18.25
C SER A 260 12.72 -4.07 18.80
N ILE A 261 13.16 -3.05 18.06
CA ILE A 261 14.26 -2.18 18.49
C ILE A 261 13.82 -1.27 19.65
N GLY A 262 12.59 -0.76 19.61
CA GLY A 262 11.98 0.01 20.70
C GLY A 262 11.94 -0.76 22.02
N GLU A 263 11.55 -2.04 21.99
CA GLU A 263 11.58 -2.93 23.17
C GLU A 263 13.00 -3.11 23.72
N SER A 264 13.97 -3.32 22.82
CA SER A 264 15.38 -3.44 23.19
C SER A 264 15.92 -2.16 23.82
N LEU A 265 15.54 -1.00 23.29
CA LEU A 265 15.88 0.31 23.85
C LEU A 265 15.28 0.52 25.23
N GLY A 266 14.03 0.10 25.46
CA GLY A 266 13.41 0.18 26.79
C GLY A 266 14.21 -0.56 27.86
N GLY A 267 14.79 -1.71 27.53
CA GLY A 267 15.70 -2.43 28.41
C GLY A 267 16.99 -1.68 28.71
N VAL A 268 17.65 -1.14 27.67
CA VAL A 268 18.90 -0.37 27.82
C VAL A 268 18.67 0.91 28.62
N ILE A 269 17.56 1.62 28.39
CA ILE A 269 17.27 2.88 29.06
C ILE A 269 16.94 2.69 30.54
N LYS A 270 16.23 1.63 30.93
CA LYS A 270 16.05 1.29 32.34
C LYS A 270 17.39 1.09 33.06
N GLY A 271 18.31 0.34 32.45
CA GLY A 271 19.66 0.17 32.98
C GLY A 271 20.44 1.49 33.06
N LEU A 272 20.25 2.37 32.06
CA LEU A 272 20.89 3.68 32.01
C LEU A 272 20.40 4.59 33.15
N ILE A 273 19.10 4.55 33.46
CA ILE A 273 18.50 5.30 34.57
C ILE A 273 19.01 4.78 35.91
N ASP A 274 19.05 3.46 36.10
CA ASP A 274 19.55 2.85 37.34
C ASP A 274 21.01 3.28 37.61
N ALA A 275 21.87 3.19 36.60
CA ALA A 275 23.27 3.64 36.70
C ALA A 275 23.37 5.15 36.97
N ALA A 276 22.53 5.97 36.34
CA ALA A 276 22.50 7.41 36.56
C ALA A 276 22.06 7.81 37.97
N ILE A 277 21.12 7.08 38.58
CA ILE A 277 20.73 7.30 39.97
C ILE A 277 21.91 7.04 40.91
N ILE A 278 22.63 5.92 40.73
CA ILE A 278 23.79 5.57 41.56
C ILE A 278 24.91 6.60 41.36
N ALA A 279 25.18 7.00 40.11
CA ALA A 279 26.14 8.04 39.79
C ALA A 279 25.76 9.40 40.41
N GLY A 280 24.49 9.80 40.31
CA GLY A 280 23.97 11.06 40.86
C GLY A 280 24.05 11.14 42.39
N ILE A 281 23.69 10.04 43.08
CA ILE A 281 23.86 9.91 44.54
C ILE A 281 25.34 9.99 44.91
N SER A 282 26.21 9.24 44.21
CA SER A 282 27.64 9.19 44.46
C SER A 282 28.32 10.54 44.23
N ALA A 283 27.92 11.27 43.19
CA ALA A 283 28.41 12.62 42.91
C ALA A 283 28.03 13.62 44.01
N ALA A 284 26.79 13.56 44.51
CA ALA A 284 26.37 14.39 45.63
C ALA A 284 27.08 14.04 46.94
N ALA A 285 27.22 12.75 47.26
CA ALA A 285 27.95 12.28 48.42
C ALA A 285 29.45 12.63 48.34
N GLY A 286 30.06 12.56 47.16
CA GLY A 286 31.46 12.92 46.91
C GLY A 286 31.76 14.39 47.16
N THR A 287 30.84 15.30 46.77
CA THR A 287 30.98 16.74 47.06
C THR A 287 30.90 17.08 48.55
N ILE A 288 30.16 16.29 49.34
CA ILE A 288 29.98 16.49 50.79
C ILE A 288 31.12 15.83 51.59
N THR A 289 31.64 14.69 51.12
CA THR A 289 32.65 13.88 51.84
C THR A 289 34.09 14.18 51.45
N ALA A 290 34.34 14.91 50.36
CA ALA A 290 35.66 15.51 50.08
C ALA A 290 36.08 16.49 51.20
N ALA A 291 35.12 17.06 51.93
CA ALA A 291 35.38 17.91 53.09
C ALA A 291 35.83 17.13 54.35
N THR A 292 35.66 15.80 54.41
CA THR A 292 35.96 14.99 55.61
C THR A 292 37.16 14.05 55.46
N GLY A 293 37.89 14.11 54.33
CA GLY A 293 39.20 13.47 54.13
C GLY A 293 39.21 11.94 53.94
N VAL A 294 38.15 11.22 54.33
CA VAL A 294 38.08 9.74 54.27
C VAL A 294 37.08 9.23 53.22
N GLY A 295 36.13 10.05 52.75
CA GLY A 295 35.08 9.60 51.81
C GLY A 295 35.42 9.69 50.31
N ALA A 296 36.48 10.41 49.95
CA ALA A 296 36.86 10.60 48.54
C ALA A 296 37.21 9.27 47.82
N VAL A 297 37.96 8.37 48.47
CA VAL A 297 38.51 7.17 47.78
C VAL A 297 37.43 6.13 47.44
N ILE A 298 36.37 6.01 48.25
CA ILE A 298 35.27 5.07 47.99
C ILE A 298 34.24 5.69 47.03
N GLY A 299 33.91 6.98 47.21
CA GLY A 299 32.93 7.68 46.38
C GLY A 299 33.36 7.83 44.92
N TYR A 300 34.64 8.16 44.65
CA TYR A 300 35.13 8.33 43.28
C TYR A 300 35.29 7.00 42.52
N GLY A 301 35.62 5.90 43.22
CA GLY A 301 35.76 4.58 42.59
C GLY A 301 34.42 3.99 42.11
N VAL A 302 33.39 4.05 42.95
CA VAL A 302 32.03 3.63 42.59
C VAL A 302 31.46 4.52 41.49
N ALA A 303 31.64 5.84 41.60
CA ALA A 303 31.24 6.78 40.56
C ALA A 303 31.91 6.46 39.21
N ALA A 304 33.23 6.20 39.17
CA ALA A 304 33.93 5.91 37.92
C ALA A 304 33.43 4.63 37.22
N VAL A 305 33.08 3.58 37.98
CA VAL A 305 32.50 2.35 37.43
C VAL A 305 31.11 2.61 36.83
N GLU A 306 30.27 3.35 37.54
CA GLU A 306 28.93 3.70 37.03
C GLU A 306 29.00 4.61 35.80
N VAL A 307 29.92 5.57 35.76
CA VAL A 307 30.16 6.38 34.55
C VAL A 307 30.53 5.50 33.37
N ALA A 308 31.45 4.55 33.55
CA ALA A 308 31.82 3.61 32.48
C ALA A 308 30.63 2.74 32.02
N ASN A 309 29.79 2.30 32.96
CA ASN A 309 28.57 1.55 32.65
C ASN A 309 27.54 2.40 31.89
N MET A 310 27.34 3.65 32.29
CA MET A 310 26.47 4.61 31.60
C MET A 310 26.94 4.86 30.16
N LEU A 311 28.24 5.09 29.95
CA LEU A 311 28.80 5.27 28.60
C LEU A 311 28.62 4.02 27.73
N LYS A 312 28.78 2.83 28.31
CA LYS A 312 28.53 1.56 27.61
C LYS A 312 27.06 1.40 27.20
N LEU A 313 26.14 1.62 28.14
CA LEU A 313 24.70 1.54 27.89
C LEU A 313 24.25 2.58 26.85
N TRP A 314 24.80 3.80 26.92
CA TRP A 314 24.55 4.82 25.91
C TRP A 314 25.08 4.42 24.53
N GLY A 315 26.26 3.80 24.46
CA GLY A 315 26.78 3.22 23.23
C GLY A 315 25.84 2.16 22.63
N GLN A 316 25.27 1.29 23.47
CA GLN A 316 24.28 0.30 23.05
C GLN A 316 22.97 0.95 22.56
N ALA A 317 22.47 1.97 23.28
CA ALA A 317 21.26 2.69 22.87
C ALA A 317 21.46 3.39 21.52
N THR A 318 22.60 4.03 21.32
CA THR A 318 22.95 4.69 20.06
C THR A 318 23.05 3.65 18.92
N GLN A 319 23.63 2.48 19.18
CA GLN A 319 23.70 1.39 18.19
C GLN A 319 22.30 0.88 17.79
N LEU A 320 21.41 0.67 18.77
CA LEU A 320 20.02 0.28 18.50
C LEU A 320 19.29 1.34 17.67
N TYR A 321 19.46 2.63 17.99
CA TYR A 321 18.93 3.72 17.18
C TYR A 321 19.46 3.68 15.73
N GLN A 322 20.75 3.41 15.51
CA GLN A 322 21.29 3.26 14.16
C GLN A 322 20.69 2.06 13.41
N HIS A 323 20.37 0.97 14.11
CA HIS A 323 19.64 -0.15 13.52
C HIS A 323 18.21 0.23 13.12
N ALA A 324 17.51 1.04 13.93
CA ALA A 324 16.18 1.54 13.56
C ALA A 324 16.24 2.45 12.33
N ASN A 325 17.23 3.34 12.27
CA ASN A 325 17.48 4.17 11.10
C ASN A 325 17.76 3.33 9.84
N ALA A 326 18.61 2.29 9.96
CA ALA A 326 18.89 1.37 8.86
C ALA A 326 17.62 0.64 8.38
N ALA A 327 16.74 0.22 9.30
CA ALA A 327 15.47 -0.43 8.96
C ALA A 327 14.54 0.52 8.18
N VAL A 328 14.41 1.78 8.60
CA VAL A 328 13.60 2.79 7.90
C VAL A 328 14.16 3.11 6.51
N LEU A 329 15.49 3.20 6.37
CA LEU A 329 16.12 3.42 5.07
C LEU A 329 15.97 2.21 4.14
N ALA A 330 16.10 0.99 4.68
CA ALA A 330 15.85 -0.25 3.94
C ALA A 330 14.40 -0.31 3.45
N PHE A 331 13.45 0.02 4.31
CA PHE A 331 12.04 0.16 3.96
C PHE A 331 11.83 1.14 2.80
N ARG A 332 12.40 2.34 2.85
CA ARG A 332 12.24 3.33 1.77
C ARG A 332 12.79 2.81 0.43
N SER A 333 13.92 2.12 0.47
CA SER A 333 14.51 1.50 -0.73
C SER A 333 13.61 0.40 -1.29
N ALA A 334 13.14 -0.51 -0.43
CA ALA A 334 12.25 -1.59 -0.82
C ALA A 334 10.92 -1.06 -1.36
N LEU A 335 10.32 -0.09 -0.68
CA LEU A 335 9.11 0.59 -1.10
C LEU A 335 9.25 1.21 -2.49
N THR A 336 10.34 1.93 -2.75
CA THR A 336 10.60 2.53 -4.07
C THR A 336 10.65 1.46 -5.18
N HIS A 337 11.27 0.32 -4.90
CA HIS A 337 11.30 -0.79 -5.83
C HIS A 337 9.90 -1.35 -6.11
N ARG A 338 9.09 -1.60 -5.05
CA ARG A 338 7.72 -2.13 -5.19
C ARG A 338 6.76 -1.16 -5.87
N LEU A 339 6.95 0.15 -5.68
CA LEU A 339 6.21 1.17 -6.42
C LEU A 339 6.55 1.12 -7.91
N GLY A 340 7.81 0.88 -8.27
CA GLY A 340 8.20 0.62 -9.66
C GLY A 340 7.52 -0.63 -10.24
N ASP A 341 7.40 -1.70 -9.47
CA ASP A 341 6.66 -2.90 -9.88
C ASP A 341 5.17 -2.58 -10.12
N LEU A 342 4.53 -1.80 -9.24
CA LEU A 342 3.15 -1.36 -9.39
C LEU A 342 2.96 -0.51 -10.66
N GLU A 343 3.85 0.45 -10.92
CA GLU A 343 3.81 1.29 -12.13
C GLU A 343 4.11 0.51 -13.42
N SER A 344 4.84 -0.61 -13.32
CA SER A 344 5.14 -1.47 -14.45
C SER A 344 3.93 -2.25 -14.95
N VAL A 345 2.87 -2.36 -14.14
CA VAL A 345 1.60 -2.97 -14.55
C VAL A 345 0.96 -2.09 -15.62
N LYS A 346 1.01 -2.56 -16.86
CA LYS A 346 0.48 -1.84 -18.01
C LYS A 346 -1.03 -2.03 -18.09
N LEU A 347 -1.77 -1.07 -17.54
CA LEU A 347 -3.18 -0.90 -17.89
C LEU A 347 -3.29 -0.59 -19.40
N PRO A 348 -4.26 -1.18 -20.12
CA PRO A 348 -4.40 -0.91 -21.54
C PRO A 348 -4.70 0.57 -21.77
N ALA A 349 -3.92 1.19 -22.64
CA ALA A 349 -4.17 2.55 -23.13
C ALA A 349 -4.41 2.47 -24.62
N LEU A 350 -5.49 3.09 -25.11
CA LEU A 350 -5.68 3.27 -26.54
C LEU A 350 -5.04 4.61 -26.96
N PRO A 351 -4.38 4.68 -28.14
CA PRO A 351 -3.83 5.92 -28.63
C PRO A 351 -4.95 6.96 -28.82
N GLY A 352 -4.98 7.99 -27.97
CA GLY A 352 -5.92 9.10 -28.08
C GLY A 352 -7.24 8.99 -27.29
N SER A 353 -7.45 7.92 -26.49
CA SER A 353 -8.62 7.82 -25.62
C SER A 353 -8.27 7.30 -24.21
N ASN A 354 -9.10 7.66 -23.24
CA ASN A 354 -8.99 7.25 -21.82
C ASN A 354 -9.73 5.94 -21.52
N GLY A 355 -10.04 5.09 -22.50
CA GLY A 355 -10.85 3.86 -22.33
C GLY A 355 -11.00 3.04 -23.61
N TYR A 356 -11.94 2.08 -23.64
CA TYR A 356 -12.27 1.35 -24.87
C TYR A 356 -12.79 2.32 -25.93
N ASP A 357 -12.24 2.29 -27.14
CA ASP A 357 -12.67 3.12 -28.28
C ASP A 357 -13.16 2.19 -29.39
N HIS A 358 -14.44 2.33 -29.75
CA HIS A 358 -15.04 1.48 -30.75
C HIS A 358 -14.66 1.97 -32.16
N PRO A 359 -13.91 1.17 -32.95
CA PRO A 359 -13.30 1.65 -34.19
C PRO A 359 -14.32 2.08 -35.27
N LEU A 360 -15.56 1.57 -35.20
CA LEU A 360 -16.64 1.93 -36.14
C LEU A 360 -17.49 3.13 -35.71
N VAL A 361 -17.44 3.54 -34.42
CA VAL A 361 -18.20 4.70 -33.94
C VAL A 361 -17.52 5.98 -34.40
N ALA A 362 -16.19 6.06 -34.25
CA ALA A 362 -15.39 7.19 -34.72
C ALA A 362 -15.44 7.36 -36.25
N ALA A 363 -15.41 6.26 -37.02
CA ALA A 363 -15.45 6.29 -38.49
C ALA A 363 -16.79 6.80 -39.07
N GLY A 364 -17.88 6.70 -38.30
CA GLY A 364 -19.21 7.18 -38.70
C GLY A 364 -19.44 8.67 -38.48
N ALA A 365 -18.63 9.35 -37.68
CA ALA A 365 -18.77 10.79 -37.39
C ALA A 365 -18.15 11.70 -38.47
N THR A 366 -17.35 11.14 -39.38
CA THR A 366 -16.64 11.85 -40.44
C THR A 366 -17.26 11.70 -41.85
N ARG A 367 -18.55 11.38 -41.96
CA ARG A 367 -19.26 11.35 -43.25
C ARG A 367 -20.50 12.23 -43.27
#